data_AF-A0A0E3S6I3-F1
#
_entry.id   AF-A0A0E3S6I3-F1
#
_cell.length_a   1.000
_cell.length_b   1.000
_cell.length_c   1.000
_cell.angle_alpha   90.00
_cell.angle_beta   90.00
_cell.angle_gamma   90.00
#
_symmetry.space_group_name_H-M   'P 1'
#
loop_
_entity.id
_entity.type
_entity.pdbx_description
1 polymer ?
#
loop_
_entity_poly.entity_id
_entity_poly.type
_entity_poly.pdbx_seq_one_letter_code
_entity_poly.pdbx_strand_id
1 'polypeptide(L)'
;MLQSSQVNKYDYDIQSDSIFFYGSDKKYRSSIDLDGIILDVSEDDYIMGIEILDVSEKFNVSKMDLSSIKHFEANIEISKENIKISMEMRLFKRNGLINRCLDTLGLNSMNLPVSTQGIALNC
;
A
#
# COMPACT_ATOMS: atom_id res chain seq x y z
N MET A 1 3.99 1.06 19.77
CA MET A 1 4.88 0.19 18.95
C MET A 1 4.33 0.18 17.55
N LEU A 2 5.14 0.50 16.54
CA LEU A 2 4.76 0.23 15.15
C LEU A 2 4.67 -1.30 15.00
N GLN A 3 3.52 -1.81 14.59
CA GLN A 3 3.40 -3.21 14.20
C GLN A 3 3.75 -3.31 12.72
N SER A 4 4.88 -3.92 12.40
CA SER A 4 5.33 -4.14 11.03
C SER A 4 4.63 -5.37 10.44
N SER A 5 3.78 -5.16 9.46
CA SER A 5 3.18 -6.23 8.67
C SER A 5 4.20 -6.70 7.62
N GLN A 6 4.47 -8.00 7.61
CA GLN A 6 5.46 -8.58 6.71
C GLN A 6 4.83 -8.87 5.34
N VAL A 7 4.95 -7.93 4.40
CA VAL A 7 4.80 -8.21 2.97
C VAL A 7 6.18 -8.50 2.38
N ASN A 8 6.26 -9.38 1.38
CA ASN A 8 7.53 -9.80 0.78
C ASN A 8 7.48 -9.93 -0.75
N LYS A 9 6.33 -9.66 -1.36
CA LYS A 9 6.10 -9.73 -2.80
C LYS A 9 5.34 -8.49 -3.25
N TYR A 10 5.50 -8.18 -4.53
CA TYR A 10 4.60 -7.29 -5.22
C TYR A 10 4.32 -7.83 -6.63
N ASP A 11 3.22 -7.40 -7.21
CA ASP A 11 2.86 -7.67 -8.60
C ASP A 11 2.30 -6.39 -9.23
N TYR A 12 2.87 -5.95 -10.34
CA TYR A 12 2.40 -4.79 -11.09
C TYR A 12 1.85 -5.25 -12.43
N ASP A 13 0.56 -4.97 -12.68
CA ASP A 13 -0.08 -5.21 -13.95
C ASP A 13 -0.22 -3.91 -14.75
N ILE A 14 0.56 -3.83 -15.84
CA ILE A 14 0.58 -2.67 -16.74
C ILE A 14 -0.74 -2.47 -17.50
N GLN A 15 -1.53 -3.52 -17.70
CA GLN A 15 -2.80 -3.46 -18.43
C GLN A 15 -3.89 -2.83 -17.57
N SER A 16 -4.04 -3.29 -16.32
CA SER A 16 -4.98 -2.72 -15.35
C SER A 16 -4.45 -1.45 -14.68
N ASP A 17 -3.15 -1.17 -14.78
CA ASP A 17 -2.47 -0.12 -14.02
C ASP A 17 -2.70 -0.25 -12.50
N SER A 18 -2.59 -1.48 -12.01
CA SER A 18 -2.69 -1.79 -10.59
C SER A 18 -1.43 -2.44 -10.08
N ILE A 19 -1.07 -2.14 -8.83
CA ILE A 19 0.01 -2.79 -8.12
C ILE A 19 -0.49 -3.37 -6.81
N PHE A 20 -0.12 -4.61 -6.52
CA PHE A 20 -0.45 -5.28 -5.26
C PHE A 20 0.82 -5.63 -4.48
N PHE A 21 0.94 -5.15 -3.25
CA PHE A 21 1.99 -5.52 -2.29
C PHE A 21 1.44 -6.53 -1.29
N TYR A 22 2.03 -7.72 -1.23
CA TYR A 22 1.47 -8.87 -0.50
C TYR A 22 2.54 -9.86 0.00
N GLY A 23 2.09 -11.01 0.52
CA GLY A 23 2.97 -12.11 0.92
C GLY A 23 3.11 -12.33 2.43
N SER A 24 2.15 -11.83 3.21
CA SER A 24 2.00 -12.16 4.62
C SER A 24 1.60 -13.62 4.82
N ASP A 25 2.01 -14.21 5.94
CA ASP A 25 1.61 -15.54 6.43
C ASP A 25 0.27 -15.54 7.19
N LYS A 26 -0.31 -14.35 7.42
CA LYS A 26 -1.59 -14.19 8.09
C LYS A 26 -2.74 -14.70 7.22
N LYS A 27 -3.87 -14.97 7.85
CA LYS A 27 -5.10 -15.36 7.16
C LYS A 27 -5.93 -14.13 6.80
N TYR A 28 -6.37 -14.07 5.56
CA TYR A 28 -7.27 -13.05 5.05
C TYR A 28 -8.62 -13.08 5.78
N ARG A 29 -9.17 -11.89 6.07
CA ARG A 29 -10.55 -11.74 6.56
C ARG A 29 -11.40 -10.88 5.64
N SER A 30 -10.91 -9.70 5.26
CA SER A 30 -11.69 -8.68 4.56
C SER A 30 -10.79 -7.66 3.87
N SER A 31 -11.34 -6.90 2.93
CA SER A 31 -10.64 -5.76 2.30
C SER A 31 -11.41 -4.46 2.53
N ILE A 32 -10.70 -3.33 2.56
CA ILE A 32 -11.27 -1.98 2.66
C ILE A 32 -10.78 -1.16 1.47
N ASP A 33 -11.70 -0.60 0.69
CA ASP A 33 -11.39 0.32 -0.41
C ASP A 33 -11.42 1.78 0.10
N LEU A 34 -10.31 2.48 -0.09
CA LEU A 34 -10.10 3.88 0.27
C LEU A 34 -9.74 4.67 -1.00
N ASP A 35 -10.70 4.78 -1.91
CA ASP A 35 -10.58 5.48 -3.19
C ASP A 35 -9.50 4.86 -4.10
N GLY A 36 -9.62 3.56 -4.36
CA GLY A 36 -8.68 2.80 -5.17
C GLY A 36 -7.38 2.45 -4.44
N ILE A 37 -7.29 2.74 -3.14
CA ILE A 37 -6.28 2.15 -2.24
C ILE A 37 -6.98 1.07 -1.43
N ILE A 38 -6.74 -0.19 -1.78
CA ILE A 38 -7.40 -1.34 -1.17
C ILE A 38 -6.46 -1.93 -0.11
N LEU A 39 -6.91 -1.95 1.14
CA LEU A 39 -6.21 -2.59 2.25
C LEU A 39 -6.76 -3.98 2.50
N ASP A 40 -5.92 -5.01 2.42
CA ASP A 40 -6.27 -6.34 2.88
C ASP A 40 -6.05 -6.47 4.38
N VAL A 41 -7.06 -6.93 5.10
CA VAL A 41 -7.07 -7.07 6.55
C VAL A 41 -7.16 -8.53 6.92
N SER A 42 -6.27 -8.96 7.82
CA SER A 42 -6.23 -10.32 8.36
C SER A 42 -7.30 -10.57 9.44
N GLU A 43 -7.49 -11.84 9.81
CA GLU A 43 -8.34 -12.25 10.93
C GLU A 43 -7.95 -11.55 12.26
N ASP A 44 -6.66 -11.23 12.41
CA ASP A 44 -6.08 -10.57 13.60
C ASP A 44 -6.03 -9.03 13.51
N ASP A 45 -6.79 -8.40 12.59
CA ASP A 45 -6.83 -6.94 12.38
C ASP A 45 -5.54 -6.28 11.84
N TYR A 46 -4.59 -7.07 11.33
CA TYR A 46 -3.40 -6.53 10.66
C TYR A 46 -3.65 -6.27 9.19
N ILE A 47 -3.16 -5.14 8.68
CA ILE A 47 -3.05 -4.89 7.24
C ILE A 47 -1.99 -5.83 6.68
N MET A 48 -2.38 -6.70 5.77
CA MET A 48 -1.53 -7.78 5.23
C MET A 48 -1.19 -7.62 3.75
N GLY A 49 -1.83 -6.65 3.09
CA GLY A 49 -1.57 -6.28 1.72
C GLY A 49 -2.15 -4.91 1.39
N ILE A 50 -1.61 -4.29 0.34
CA ILE A 50 -2.08 -3.02 -0.22
C ILE A 50 -2.13 -3.18 -1.73
N GLU A 51 -3.31 -2.99 -2.32
CA GLU A 51 -3.48 -2.81 -3.75
C GLU A 51 -3.75 -1.34 -4.07
N ILE A 52 -3.13 -0.83 -5.12
CA ILE A 52 -3.24 0.56 -5.59
C ILE A 52 -3.70 0.51 -7.04
N LEU A 53 -4.92 0.96 -7.29
CA LEU A 53 -5.49 1.14 -8.62
C LEU A 53 -5.04 2.47 -9.23
N ASP A 54 -5.00 2.55 -10.56
CA ASP A 54 -4.56 3.73 -11.32
C ASP A 54 -3.24 4.30 -10.78
N VAL A 55 -2.30 3.41 -10.44
CA VAL A 55 -1.08 3.77 -9.69
C VAL A 55 -0.23 4.78 -10.46
N SER A 56 -0.25 4.75 -11.79
CA SER A 56 0.49 5.69 -12.62
C SER A 56 -0.03 7.12 -12.46
N GLU A 57 -1.36 7.28 -12.36
CA GLU A 57 -2.01 8.58 -12.11
C GLU A 57 -1.78 9.02 -10.66
N LYS A 58 -2.05 8.15 -9.69
CA LYS A 58 -1.94 8.49 -8.26
C LYS A 58 -0.52 8.91 -7.85
N PHE A 59 0.51 8.26 -8.40
CA PHE A 59 1.92 8.59 -8.11
C PHE A 59 2.55 9.51 -9.16
N ASN A 60 1.82 9.94 -10.18
CA ASN A 60 2.29 10.79 -11.28
C ASN A 60 3.61 10.28 -11.89
N VAL A 61 3.58 9.02 -12.32
CA VAL A 61 4.68 8.29 -12.98
C VAL A 61 4.13 7.57 -14.20
N SER A 62 4.99 7.27 -15.19
CA SER A 62 4.51 6.51 -16.34
C SER A 62 4.33 5.05 -15.96
N LYS A 63 3.36 4.37 -16.59
CA LYS A 63 3.18 2.91 -16.47
C LYS A 63 4.47 2.11 -16.70
N MET A 64 5.31 2.58 -17.64
CA MET A 64 6.60 1.96 -17.93
C MET A 64 7.62 2.14 -16.79
N ASP A 65 7.60 3.27 -16.07
CA ASP A 65 8.53 3.48 -14.96
C ASP A 65 8.17 2.57 -13.76
N LEU A 66 6.89 2.22 -13.59
CA LEU A 66 6.39 1.35 -12.52
C LEU A 66 6.88 -0.11 -12.62
N SER A 67 7.39 -0.55 -13.77
CA SER A 67 8.06 -1.85 -13.87
C SER A 67 9.47 -1.86 -13.24
N SER A 68 9.91 -0.74 -12.64
CA SER A 68 11.27 -0.57 -12.10
C SER A 68 11.29 -0.14 -10.64
N ILE A 69 10.26 -0.50 -9.88
CA ILE A 69 10.16 -0.23 -8.45
C ILE A 69 11.36 -0.87 -7.72
N LYS A 70 11.89 -0.12 -6.76
CA LYS A 70 13.03 -0.51 -5.92
C LYS A 70 12.63 -0.59 -4.46
N HIS A 71 11.65 0.21 -4.07
CA HIS A 71 11.17 0.25 -2.70
C HIS A 71 9.74 0.78 -2.65
N PHE A 72 8.98 0.22 -1.71
CA PHE A 72 7.68 0.75 -1.31
C PHE A 72 7.58 0.71 0.22
N GLU A 73 7.05 1.76 0.81
CA GLU A 73 6.64 1.77 2.21
C GLU A 73 5.30 2.47 2.37
N ALA A 74 4.54 2.03 3.37
CA ALA A 74 3.27 2.61 3.77
C ALA A 74 3.16 2.63 5.29
N ASN A 75 2.85 3.79 5.84
CA ASN A 75 2.45 3.95 7.24
C ASN A 75 0.93 4.09 7.30
N ILE A 76 0.28 3.22 8.07
CA ILE A 76 -1.17 3.18 8.23
C ILE A 76 -1.52 3.53 9.67
N GLU A 77 -2.21 4.67 9.84
CA GLU A 77 -2.71 5.14 11.13
C GLU A 77 -4.22 4.94 11.18
N ILE A 78 -4.67 4.01 12.02
CA ILE A 78 -6.08 3.69 12.24
C ILE A 78 -6.54 4.39 13.51
N SER A 79 -7.51 5.29 13.36
CA SER A 79 -8.24 5.93 14.45
C SER A 79 -9.68 5.39 14.53
N LYS A 80 -10.45 5.84 15.52
CA LYS A 80 -11.87 5.46 15.63
C LYS A 80 -12.70 5.86 14.41
N GLU A 81 -12.36 6.98 13.79
CA GLU A 81 -13.17 7.58 12.72
C GLU A 81 -12.57 7.37 11.34
N ASN A 82 -11.23 7.40 11.25
CA ASN A 82 -10.51 7.46 9.99
C ASN A 82 -9.32 6.51 9.95
N ILE A 83 -8.95 6.12 8.73
CA ILE A 83 -7.71 5.45 8.36
C ILE A 83 -6.91 6.43 7.51
N LYS A 84 -5.72 6.81 7.98
CA LYS A 84 -4.77 7.61 7.21
C LYS A 84 -3.66 6.69 6.71
N ILE A 85 -3.30 6.83 5.44
CA ILE A 85 -2.18 6.10 4.84
C ILE A 85 -1.21 7.10 4.23
N SER A 86 0.05 7.00 4.62
CA SER A 86 1.15 7.74 4.01
C SER A 86 2.07 6.75 3.30
N MET A 87 2.18 6.87 1.98
CA MET A 87 2.93 5.95 1.12
C MET A 87 4.14 6.65 0.49
N GLU A 88 5.23 5.91 0.36
CA GLU A 88 6.42 6.29 -0.39
C GLU A 88 6.77 5.16 -1.38
N MET A 89 7.03 5.53 -2.64
CA MET A 89 7.49 4.62 -3.69
C MET A 89 8.75 5.17 -4.35
N ARG A 90 9.82 4.36 -4.33
CA ARG A 90 11.07 4.65 -5.05
C ARG A 90 11.22 3.74 -6.25
N LEU A 91 11.47 4.33 -7.40
CA LEU A 91 11.58 3.63 -8.69
C LEU A 91 12.57 4.34 -9.62
N PHE A 92 13.07 3.64 -10.62
CA PHE A 92 13.95 4.26 -11.61
C PHE A 92 13.15 5.00 -12.67
N LYS A 93 13.59 6.22 -12.98
CA LYS A 93 13.15 6.96 -14.16
C LYS A 93 14.37 7.27 -15.01
N ARG A 94 14.50 6.58 -16.15
CA ARG A 94 15.75 6.54 -16.94
C ARG A 94 16.91 6.06 -16.05
N ASN A 95 17.91 6.90 -15.81
CA ASN A 95 19.09 6.58 -15.01
C ASN A 95 19.04 7.16 -13.58
N GLY A 96 17.92 7.80 -13.19
CA GLY A 96 17.77 8.42 -11.88
C GLY A 96 16.78 7.67 -11.00
N LEU A 97 17.10 7.51 -9.72
CA LEU A 97 16.14 7.06 -8.72
C LEU A 97 15.24 8.24 -8.35
N ILE A 98 13.93 8.10 -8.52
CA ILE A 98 12.96 9.09 -8.09
C ILE A 98 12.18 8.59 -6.88
N ASN A 99 11.73 9.53 -6.07
CA ASN A 99 10.81 9.27 -4.97
C ASN A 99 9.43 9.87 -5.27
N ARG A 100 8.37 9.15 -4.90
CA ARG A 100 6.98 9.59 -5.02
C ARG A 100 6.23 9.27 -3.74
N CYS A 101 5.53 10.26 -3.22
CA CYS A 101 4.77 10.13 -1.99
C CYS A 101 3.29 10.35 -2.29
N LEU A 102 2.43 9.63 -1.58
CA LEU A 102 0.99 9.76 -1.67
C LEU A 102 0.40 9.62 -0.27
N ASP A 103 -0.42 10.59 0.12
CA ASP A 103 -1.21 10.53 1.33
C ASP A 103 -2.68 10.32 0.97
N THR A 104 -3.36 9.40 1.66
CA THR A 104 -4.81 9.23 1.57
C THR A 104 -5.44 9.17 2.96
N LEU A 105 -6.70 9.56 3.02
CA LEU A 105 -7.52 9.53 4.22
C LEU A 105 -8.89 8.99 3.84
N GLY A 106 -9.34 7.95 4.53
CA GLY A 106 -10.71 7.45 4.40
C GLY A 106 -11.31 7.06 5.74
N LEU A 107 -12.60 6.70 5.73
CA LEU A 107 -13.33 6.36 6.94
C LEU A 107 -12.91 4.98 7.46
N ASN A 108 -12.85 4.83 8.79
CA ASN A 108 -12.76 3.53 9.43
C ASN A 108 -14.14 2.84 9.47
N SER A 109 -14.72 2.59 8.29
CA SER A 109 -16.07 2.03 8.13
C SER A 109 -16.23 0.62 8.71
N MET A 110 -15.12 -0.11 8.83
CA MET A 110 -15.07 -1.47 9.38
C MET A 110 -14.85 -1.51 10.90
N ASN A 111 -14.75 -0.35 11.57
CA ASN A 111 -14.45 -0.26 13.00
C ASN A 111 -13.19 -1.03 13.41
N LEU A 112 -12.13 -0.95 12.59
CA LEU A 112 -10.84 -1.56 12.90
C LEU A 112 -10.28 -0.97 14.22
N PRO A 113 -9.58 -1.79 15.03
CA PRO A 113 -8.95 -1.31 16.26
C PRO A 113 -7.95 -0.18 16.01
N VAL A 114 -7.94 0.80 16.93
CA VAL A 114 -6.98 1.90 16.91
C VAL A 114 -5.56 1.34 16.95
N SER A 115 -4.77 1.65 15.93
CA SER A 115 -3.43 1.09 15.77
C SER A 115 -2.58 1.91 14.81
N THR A 116 -1.26 1.70 14.86
CA THR A 116 -0.32 2.19 13.86
C THR A 116 0.44 1.00 13.30
N GLN A 117 0.34 0.82 11.99
CA GLN A 117 0.88 -0.33 11.27
C GLN A 117 1.77 0.15 10.13
N GLY A 118 2.67 -0.72 9.67
CA GLY A 118 3.58 -0.39 8.58
C GLY A 118 3.79 -1.55 7.62
N ILE A 119 3.82 -1.23 6.34
CA ILE A 119 4.26 -2.12 5.26
C ILE A 119 5.55 -1.52 4.68
N ALA A 120 6.58 -2.35 4.48
CA ALA A 120 7.78 -1.94 3.78
C ALA A 120 8.34 -3.11 2.97
N LEU A 121 8.70 -2.85 1.72
CA LEU A 121 9.23 -3.84 0.79
C LEU A 121 10.39 -3.27 -0.03
N ASN A 122 11.51 -3.99 -0.03
CA ASN A 122 12.57 -3.78 -1.02
C ASN A 122 12.29 -4.68 -2.23
N CYS A 123 12.27 -4.09 -3.42
CA CYS A 123 11.75 -4.66 -4.67
C CYS A 123 12.84 -4.99 -5.70
#